data_AF-D1NUJ6-F1
#
_entry.id   AF-D1NUJ6-F1
#
_cell.length_a   1.000
_cell.length_b   1.000
_cell.length_c   1.000
_cell.angle_alpha   90.00
_cell.angle_beta   90.00
_cell.angle_gamma   90.00
#
_symmetry.space_group_name_H-M   'P 1'
#
loop_
_entity.id
_entity.type
_entity.pdbx_description
1 polymer ?
#
loop_
_entity_poly.entity_id
_entity_poly.type
_entity_poly.pdbx_seq_one_letter_code
_entity_poly.pdbx_strand_id
1 'polypeptide(L)'
;MSSAGQKGDLASQVAFLRDYVNAKGVILDDVFTDVGSGLNYKRKNWNHLIFDLILQGQVETVYITFKDRFVRFGFDWFEELANRYGCEIVVVNNPDTSPQQELVEDLISIIHVFSCRVYGLRKYKKQVEHDPQLTCEASTGGERSESV
;
A
#
# COMPACT_ATOMS: atom_id res chain seq x y z
N MET A 1 14.61 -11.09 -9.11
CA MET A 1 16.01 -11.20 -8.63
C MET A 1 16.37 -9.88 -7.95
N SER A 2 16.17 -9.77 -6.64
CA SER A 2 16.77 -8.71 -5.80
C SER A 2 16.51 -9.06 -4.34
N SER A 3 17.44 -9.75 -3.69
CA SER A 3 17.33 -10.12 -2.27
C SER A 3 18.60 -9.81 -1.47
N ALA A 4 19.73 -9.64 -2.14
CA ALA A 4 21.00 -9.28 -1.50
C ALA A 4 21.15 -7.76 -1.30
N GLY A 5 20.79 -6.94 -2.30
CA GLY A 5 20.89 -5.48 -2.23
C GLY A 5 19.94 -4.85 -1.21
N GLN A 6 18.69 -5.32 -1.16
CA GLN A 6 17.69 -4.84 -0.19
C GLN A 6 18.09 -5.12 1.27
N LYS A 7 18.81 -6.22 1.54
CA LYS A 7 19.29 -6.53 2.89
C LYS A 7 20.40 -5.57 3.35
N GLY A 8 21.28 -5.16 2.44
CA GLY A 8 22.31 -4.15 2.73
C GLY A 8 21.70 -2.78 3.03
N ASP A 9 20.76 -2.35 2.19
CA ASP A 9 20.04 -1.08 2.37
C ASP A 9 19.26 -1.04 3.71
N LEU A 10 18.57 -2.13 4.04
CA LEU A 10 17.84 -2.25 5.30
C LEU A 10 18.76 -2.16 6.53
N ALA A 11 19.95 -2.76 6.48
CA ALA A 11 20.92 -2.67 7.56
C ALA A 11 21.46 -1.24 7.74
N SER A 12 21.73 -0.54 6.64
CA SER A 12 22.13 0.87 6.65
C SER A 12 21.03 1.77 7.22
N GLN A 13 19.76 1.51 6.90
CA GLN A 13 18.64 2.26 7.46
C GLN A 13 18.50 2.06 8.96
N VAL A 14 18.62 0.82 9.43
CA VAL A 14 18.57 0.51 10.88
C VAL A 14 19.73 1.18 11.61
N ALA A 15 20.95 1.14 11.05
CA ALA A 15 22.11 1.80 11.64
C ALA A 15 21.89 3.31 11.73
N PHE A 16 21.42 3.94 10.65
CA PHE A 16 21.13 5.38 10.63
C PHE A 16 20.07 5.79 11.66
N LEU A 17 18.97 5.04 11.78
CA LEU A 17 17.94 5.32 12.78
C LEU A 17 18.49 5.17 14.21
N ARG A 18 19.30 4.13 14.46
CA ARG A 18 19.94 3.94 15.77
C ARG A 18 20.84 5.12 16.11
N ASP A 19 21.70 5.55 15.19
CA ASP A 19 22.60 6.67 15.42
C ASP A 19 21.83 7.98 15.65
N TYR A 20 20.76 8.22 14.89
CA TYR A 20 19.90 9.38 15.06
C TYR A 20 19.19 9.41 16.41
N VAL A 21 18.61 8.29 16.83
CA VAL A 21 17.85 8.19 18.09
C VAL A 21 18.80 8.26 19.29
N ASN A 22 19.97 7.61 19.20
CA ASN A 22 21.04 7.73 20.20
C ASN A 22 21.55 9.17 20.33
N ALA A 23 21.71 9.90 19.21
CA ALA A 23 22.12 11.30 19.23
C ALA A 23 21.07 12.23 19.87
N LYS A 24 19.79 11.85 19.84
CA LYS A 24 18.71 12.52 20.58
C LYS A 24 18.62 12.13 22.06
N GLY A 25 19.46 11.19 22.53
CA GLY A 25 19.43 10.70 23.91
C GLY A 25 18.25 9.80 24.23
N VAL A 26 17.59 9.24 23.20
CA VAL A 26 16.47 8.31 23.35
C VAL A 26 16.99 6.88 23.24
N ILE A 27 16.45 5.97 24.06
CA ILE A 27 16.77 4.55 24.03
C ILE A 27 15.75 3.85 23.13
N LEU A 28 16.22 3.09 22.14
CA LEU A 28 15.35 2.26 21.31
C LEU A 28 14.99 0.96 22.03
N ASP A 29 13.70 0.71 22.23
CA ASP A 29 13.20 -0.54 22.83
C ASP A 29 13.25 -1.69 21.81
N ASP A 30 12.67 -1.49 20.64
CA ASP A 30 12.52 -2.50 19.60
C ASP A 30 12.84 -1.97 18.19
N VAL A 31 13.29 -2.88 17.33
CA VAL A 31 13.54 -2.60 15.90
C VAL A 31 12.79 -3.59 15.03
N PHE A 32 11.85 -3.07 14.25
CA PHE A 32 11.06 -3.84 13.30
C PHE A 32 11.57 -3.64 11.88
N THR A 33 11.73 -4.73 11.14
CA THR A 33 12.13 -4.68 9.73
C THR A 33 11.23 -5.57 8.88
N ASP A 34 10.73 -5.07 7.76
CA ASP A 34 9.99 -5.87 6.79
C ASP A 34 10.65 -5.77 5.41
N VAL A 35 10.59 -6.86 4.65
CA VAL A 35 10.97 -6.89 3.25
C VAL A 35 9.69 -7.00 2.42
N GLY A 36 9.38 -5.96 1.64
CA GLY A 36 8.23 -5.94 0.76
C GLY A 36 7.83 -4.54 0.33
N SER A 37 7.06 -4.46 -0.76
CA SER A 37 6.53 -3.20 -1.29
C SER A 37 5.70 -2.42 -0.25
N GLY A 38 5.77 -1.10 -0.29
CA GLY A 38 4.93 -0.20 0.51
C GLY A 38 3.43 -0.29 0.17
N LEU A 39 3.06 -0.97 -0.91
CA LEU A 39 1.67 -1.32 -1.25
C LEU A 39 1.16 -2.56 -0.51
N ASN A 40 2.04 -3.31 0.17
CA ASN A 40 1.68 -4.51 0.91
C ASN A 40 1.30 -4.17 2.37
N TYR A 41 0.00 -4.04 2.61
CA TYR A 41 -0.61 -3.85 3.95
C TYR A 41 -0.71 -5.15 4.77
N LYS A 42 -0.12 -6.25 4.30
CA LYS A 42 -0.05 -7.53 5.02
C LYS A 42 1.37 -7.87 5.51
N ARG A 43 2.26 -6.86 5.54
CA ARG A 43 3.60 -7.00 6.10
C ARG A 43 3.49 -7.37 7.59
N LYS A 44 4.25 -8.39 8.00
CA LYS A 44 4.06 -9.04 9.30
C LYS A 44 4.39 -8.08 10.44
N ASN A 45 5.56 -7.45 10.41
CA ASN A 45 5.98 -6.57 11.50
C ASN A 45 5.25 -5.23 11.46
N TRP A 46 4.90 -4.73 10.27
CA TRP A 46 4.04 -3.55 10.11
C TRP A 46 2.65 -3.77 10.72
N ASN A 47 2.00 -4.91 10.46
CA ASN A 47 0.70 -5.22 11.08
C ASN A 47 0.81 -5.39 12.60
N HIS A 48 1.89 -6.00 13.09
CA HIS A 48 2.15 -6.10 14.52
C HIS A 48 2.32 -4.70 15.16
N LEU A 49 3.10 -3.82 14.52
CA LEU A 49 3.27 -2.43 14.94
C LEU A 49 1.92 -1.70 15.03
N ILE A 50 1.08 -1.79 13.99
CA ILE A 50 -0.22 -1.12 13.99
C ILE A 50 -1.16 -1.74 15.05
N PHE A 51 -1.47 -3.03 14.93
CA PHE A 51 -2.58 -3.63 15.65
C PHE A 51 -2.25 -3.99 17.10
N ASP A 52 -1.02 -4.42 17.36
CA ASP A 52 -0.64 -4.93 18.67
C ASP A 52 0.08 -3.87 19.51
N LEU A 53 0.76 -2.90 18.89
CA LEU A 53 1.51 -1.87 19.63
C LEU A 53 0.76 -0.53 19.63
N ILE A 54 0.53 0.09 18.46
CA ILE A 54 -0.07 1.42 18.36
C ILE A 54 -1.50 1.43 18.90
N LEU A 55 -2.37 0.54 18.40
CA LEU A 55 -3.77 0.52 18.83
C LEU A 55 -3.97 0.11 20.30
N GLN A 56 -2.97 -0.54 20.90
CA GLN A 56 -2.98 -0.89 22.33
C GLN A 56 -2.35 0.19 23.20
N GLY A 57 -1.83 1.28 22.61
CA GLY A 57 -1.15 2.36 23.34
C GLY A 57 0.17 1.93 23.97
N GLN A 58 0.83 0.90 23.42
CA GLN A 58 2.09 0.35 23.96
C GLN A 58 3.34 1.04 23.39
N VAL A 59 3.16 1.94 22.42
CA VAL A 59 4.26 2.68 21.78
C VAL A 59 3.94 4.16 21.73
N GLU A 60 4.87 4.97 22.20
CA GLU A 60 4.76 6.44 22.21
C GLU A 60 5.33 7.06 20.94
N THR A 61 6.40 6.51 20.38
CA THR A 61 7.05 7.08 19.20
C THR A 61 7.55 6.00 18.25
N VAL A 62 7.30 6.20 16.95
CA VAL A 62 7.78 5.34 15.87
C VAL A 62 8.71 6.15 14.97
N TYR A 63 9.95 5.70 14.82
CA TYR A 63 10.93 6.34 13.95
C TYR A 63 11.00 5.64 12.59
N ILE A 64 10.89 6.43 11.51
CA ILE A 64 11.04 5.94 10.14
C ILE A 64 11.97 6.84 9.34
N THR A 65 12.63 6.28 8.34
CA THR A 65 13.51 7.04 7.43
C THR A 65 12.70 7.89 6.46
N PHE A 66 11.67 7.32 5.84
CA PHE A 66 10.79 7.98 4.89
C PHE A 66 9.34 7.50 5.03
N LYS A 67 8.38 8.35 4.68
CA LYS A 67 6.94 8.03 4.71
C LYS A 67 6.61 6.76 3.91
N ASP A 68 7.29 6.57 2.78
CA ASP A 68 7.00 5.48 1.85
C ASP A 68 7.50 4.11 2.30
N ARG A 69 8.49 4.06 3.21
CA ARG A 69 8.91 2.85 3.92
C ARG A 69 7.83 2.37 4.90
N PHE A 70 7.09 3.32 5.46
CA PHE A 70 5.94 3.02 6.28
C PHE A 70 4.74 2.56 5.45
N VAL A 71 4.33 3.32 4.43
CA VAL A 71 3.25 2.94 3.52
C VAL A 71 3.31 3.73 2.22
N ARG A 72 2.99 3.12 1.07
CA ARG A 72 3.06 3.83 -0.23
C ARG A 72 1.98 4.91 -0.37
N PHE A 73 0.77 4.66 0.14
CA PHE A 73 -0.35 5.59 0.08
C PHE A 73 -1.09 5.64 1.42
N GLY A 74 -1.69 6.79 1.73
CA GLY A 74 -2.49 6.95 2.94
C GLY A 74 -1.66 7.14 4.21
N PHE A 75 -0.39 7.54 4.11
CA PHE A 75 0.46 7.81 5.27
C PHE A 75 -0.22 8.74 6.27
N ASP A 76 -0.78 9.86 5.79
CA ASP A 76 -1.40 10.87 6.65
C ASP A 76 -2.60 10.30 7.43
N TRP A 77 -3.30 9.29 6.90
CA TRP A 77 -4.37 8.58 7.61
C TRP A 77 -3.82 7.75 8.77
N PHE A 78 -2.70 7.04 8.56
CA PHE A 78 -2.04 6.27 9.62
C PHE A 78 -1.35 7.15 10.65
N GLU A 79 -0.82 8.30 10.24
CA GLU A 79 -0.28 9.32 11.14
C GLU A 79 -1.37 9.85 12.06
N GLU A 80 -2.54 10.21 11.51
CA GLU A 80 -3.69 10.62 12.32
C GLU A 80 -4.18 9.50 13.25
N LEU A 81 -4.23 8.25 12.74
CA LEU A 81 -4.56 7.08 13.55
C LEU A 81 -3.59 6.95 14.74
N ALA A 82 -2.29 6.94 14.50
CA ALA A 82 -1.29 6.80 15.54
C ALA A 82 -1.42 7.92 16.59
N ASN A 83 -1.57 9.17 16.16
CA ASN A 83 -1.73 10.33 17.04
C ASN A 83 -2.96 10.19 17.95
N ARG A 84 -4.08 9.63 17.45
CA ARG A 84 -5.29 9.40 18.27
C ARG A 84 -5.07 8.38 19.39
N TYR A 85 -4.12 7.47 19.22
CA TYR A 85 -3.74 6.46 20.23
C TYR A 85 -2.49 6.87 21.03
N GLY A 86 -2.06 8.14 20.94
CA GLY A 86 -0.93 8.66 21.70
C GLY A 86 0.44 8.27 21.14
N CYS A 87 0.51 7.89 19.87
CA CYS A 87 1.75 7.53 19.19
C CYS A 87 2.13 8.57 18.13
N GLU A 88 3.35 9.12 18.21
CA GLU A 88 3.92 10.02 17.20
C GLU A 88 4.78 9.24 16.18
N ILE A 89 4.56 9.47 14.88
CA ILE A 89 5.42 8.90 13.83
C ILE A 89 6.42 9.96 13.36
N VAL A 90 7.71 9.77 13.66
CA VAL A 90 8.79 10.70 13.34
C VAL A 90 9.52 10.27 12.07
N VAL A 91 9.52 11.14 11.06
CA VAL A 91 10.24 10.93 9.80
C VAL A 91 11.60 11.63 9.84
N VAL A 92 12.67 10.84 9.77
CA VAL A 92 14.04 11.34 9.95
C VAL A 92 14.68 11.86 8.65
N ASN A 93 14.12 11.50 7.48
CA ASN A 93 14.61 11.85 6.14
C ASN A 93 16.12 11.61 5.96
N ASN A 94 16.50 10.41 5.53
CA ASN A 94 17.88 10.09 5.18
C ASN A 94 18.15 10.32 3.68
N PRO A 95 18.80 11.42 3.26
CA PRO A 95 19.00 11.76 1.84
C PRO A 95 19.76 10.69 1.03
N ASP A 96 20.52 9.79 1.67
CA ASP A 96 21.42 8.85 1.00
C ASP A 96 20.73 7.57 0.49
N THR A 97 19.42 7.39 0.75
CA THR A 97 18.68 6.16 0.40
C THR A 97 17.39 6.48 -0.36
N SER A 98 17.50 6.88 -1.63
CA SER A 98 16.32 7.16 -2.46
C SER A 98 15.70 5.86 -3.01
N PRO A 99 14.41 5.56 -2.73
CA PRO A 99 13.75 4.32 -3.11
C PRO A 99 13.21 4.34 -4.56
N GLN A 100 13.93 4.97 -5.50
CA GLN A 100 13.45 5.19 -6.87
C GLN A 100 13.07 3.87 -7.57
N GLN A 101 13.84 2.82 -7.37
CA GLN A 101 13.58 1.52 -7.97
C GLN A 101 12.27 0.90 -7.45
N GLU A 102 12.03 0.93 -6.13
CA GLU A 102 10.79 0.43 -5.53
C GLU A 102 9.57 1.23 -5.98
N LEU A 103 9.70 2.55 -6.14
CA LEU A 103 8.64 3.40 -6.68
C LEU A 103 8.23 2.99 -8.10
N VAL A 104 9.22 2.69 -8.97
CA VAL A 104 8.97 2.23 -10.35
C VAL A 104 8.29 0.85 -10.34
N GLU A 105 8.76 -0.07 -9.51
CA GLU A 105 8.17 -1.41 -9.38
C GLU A 105 6.71 -1.33 -8.87
N ASP A 106 6.43 -0.44 -7.92
CA ASP A 106 5.09 -0.20 -7.42
C ASP A 106 4.19 0.41 -8.51
N LEU A 107 4.70 1.35 -9.31
CA LEU A 107 3.96 1.90 -10.45
C LEU A 107 3.62 0.82 -11.49
N ILE A 108 4.59 -0.03 -11.86
CA ILE A 108 4.37 -1.14 -12.79
C ILE A 108 3.31 -2.09 -12.23
N SER A 109 3.39 -2.41 -10.94
CA SER A 109 2.42 -3.28 -10.26
C SER A 109 1.01 -2.70 -10.29
N ILE A 110 0.86 -1.40 -10.03
CA ILE A 110 -0.41 -0.67 -10.11
C ILE A 110 -0.96 -0.74 -11.54
N ILE A 111 -0.15 -0.37 -12.54
CA ILE A 111 -0.54 -0.40 -13.96
C ILE A 111 -0.97 -1.80 -14.38
N HIS A 112 -0.23 -2.83 -13.96
CA HIS A 112 -0.55 -4.22 -14.27
C HIS A 112 -1.91 -4.63 -13.69
N VAL A 113 -2.17 -4.35 -12.42
CA VAL A 113 -3.45 -4.66 -11.76
C VAL A 113 -4.62 -3.96 -12.47
N PHE A 114 -4.48 -2.68 -12.79
CA PHE A 114 -5.51 -1.93 -13.51
C PHE A 114 -5.68 -2.45 -14.94
N SER A 115 -4.60 -2.76 -15.64
CA SER A 115 -4.64 -3.33 -16.99
C SER A 115 -5.40 -4.65 -17.00
N CYS A 116 -5.04 -5.60 -16.13
CA CYS A 116 -5.75 -6.88 -16.00
C CYS A 116 -7.24 -6.68 -15.72
N ARG A 117 -7.60 -5.73 -14.86
CA ARG A 117 -9.00 -5.43 -14.53
C ARG A 117 -9.76 -4.84 -15.72
N VAL A 118 -9.15 -3.91 -16.47
CA VAL A 118 -9.74 -3.34 -17.68
C VAL A 118 -9.87 -4.38 -18.79
N TYR A 119 -8.86 -5.22 -19.00
CA TYR A 119 -8.92 -6.33 -19.96
C TYR A 119 -10.00 -7.35 -19.57
N GLY A 120 -10.11 -7.68 -18.28
CA GLY A 120 -11.19 -8.50 -17.74
C GLY A 120 -12.56 -7.91 -18.09
N LEU A 121 -12.78 -6.63 -17.80
CA LEU A 121 -14.03 -5.93 -18.14
C LEU A 121 -14.33 -5.92 -19.65
N ARG A 122 -13.32 -5.73 -20.51
CA ARG A 122 -13.49 -5.83 -21.97
C ARG A 122 -13.86 -7.25 -22.41
N LYS A 123 -13.28 -8.28 -21.78
CA LYS A 123 -13.61 -9.69 -22.04
C LYS A 123 -15.04 -10.00 -21.64
N TYR A 124 -15.47 -9.58 -20.45
CA TYR A 124 -16.86 -9.73 -19.99
C TYR A 124 -17.84 -8.98 -20.89
N LYS A 125 -17.54 -7.73 -21.28
CA LYS A 125 -18.39 -6.96 -22.18
C LYS A 125 -18.59 -7.67 -23.53
N LYS A 126 -17.51 -8.18 -24.13
CA LYS A 126 -17.59 -8.99 -25.36
C LYS A 126 -18.37 -10.29 -25.16
N GLN A 127 -18.22 -10.97 -24.02
CA GLN A 127 -18.98 -12.18 -23.72
C GLN A 127 -20.48 -11.90 -23.60
N VAL A 128 -20.87 -10.79 -22.96
CA VAL A 128 -22.27 -10.35 -22.84
C VAL A 128 -22.85 -9.93 -24.20
N GLU A 129 -22.09 -9.20 -25.03
CA GLU A 129 -22.52 -8.82 -26.39
C GLU A 129 -22.72 -10.03 -27.32
N HIS A 130 -22.01 -11.13 -27.07
CA HIS A 130 -22.07 -12.36 -27.85
C HIS A 130 -22.88 -13.48 -27.18
N ASP A 131 -23.53 -13.21 -26.04
CA ASP A 131 -24.37 -14.19 -25.35
C ASP A 131 -25.80 -14.18 -25.95
N PRO A 132 -26.19 -15.23 -26.70
CA PRO A 132 -27.48 -15.28 -27.38
C PRO A 132 -28.68 -15.25 -26.43
N GLN A 133 -28.47 -15.61 -25.15
CA GLN A 133 -29.54 -15.63 -24.13
C GLN A 133 -29.87 -14.23 -23.61
N LEU A 134 -28.93 -13.27 -23.66
CA LEU A 134 -29.11 -11.90 -23.19
C LEU A 134 -29.53 -10.93 -24.30
N THR A 135 -29.22 -11.24 -25.56
CA THR A 135 -29.55 -10.38 -26.72
C THR A 135 -30.98 -10.57 -27.26
N CYS A 136 -31.80 -11.45 -26.66
CA CYS A 136 -33.11 -11.83 -27.20
C CYS A 136 -34.33 -11.03 -26.65
N GLU A 137 -34.15 -10.15 -25.65
CA GLU A 137 -35.28 -9.44 -25.02
C GLU A 137 -35.49 -7.99 -25.49
N ALA A 138 -34.88 -7.57 -26.60
CA ALA A 138 -34.99 -6.19 -27.10
C ALA A 138 -35.83 -6.02 -28.38
N SER A 139 -36.73 -6.95 -28.71
CA SER A 139 -37.58 -6.80 -29.90
C SER A 139 -38.97 -7.46 -29.78
N THR A 140 -39.81 -6.95 -28.88
CA THR A 140 -41.28 -7.06 -29.01
C THR A 140 -41.97 -5.85 -28.35
N GLY A 141 -41.89 -4.70 -29.00
CA GLY A 141 -42.64 -3.50 -28.63
C GLY A 141 -42.98 -2.65 -29.85
N GLY A 142 -44.18 -2.84 -30.40
CA GLY A 142 -44.77 -2.09 -31.51
C GLY A 142 -45.58 -3.05 -32.41
N GLU A 143 -46.85 -2.84 -32.74
CA GLU A 143 -47.61 -1.60 -32.87
C GLU A 143 -49.10 -1.81 -32.55
N ARG A 144 -49.73 -0.79 -31.96
CA ARG A 144 -51.17 -0.57 -32.00
C ARG A 144 -51.55 -0.18 -33.43
N SER A 145 -52.62 -0.77 -33.96
CA SER A 145 -53.42 -0.15 -35.01
C SER A 145 -54.90 -0.43 -34.76
N GLU A 146 -55.64 0.64 -34.46
CA GLU A 146 -57.10 0.72 -34.42
C GLU A 146 -57.72 0.71 -35.82
N SER A 147 -59.04 0.44 -35.84
CA SER A 147 -60.07 0.71 -36.86
C SER A 147 -60.15 -0.29 -38.03
N VAL A 148 -61.30 -0.83 -38.44
CA VAL A 148 -62.74 -0.49 -38.29
C VAL A 148 -63.54 -1.78 -38.13
#